data_AF-A0A2V7KV90-F1
#
_entry.id   AF-A0A2V7KV90-F1
#
_cell.length_a   1.000
_cell.length_b   1.000
_cell.length_c   1.000
_cell.angle_alpha   90.00
_cell.angle_beta   90.00
_cell.angle_gamma   90.00
#
_symmetry.space_group_name_H-M   'P 1'
#
loop_
_entity.id
_entity.type
_entity.pdbx_description
1 polymer ?
#
loop_
_entity_poly.entity_id
_entity_poly.type
_entity_poly.pdbx_seq_one_letter_code
_entity_poly.pdbx_strand_id
1 'polypeptide(L)'
;MTLEEKVSQMMDRAPAIERLGIPEYNWWNEGLHGVARSGLATVFPQAIGVAATWDDSLVFRMATVISDEFRAKHHDYERRGEHQR
;
A
#
# COMPACT_ATOMS: atom_id res chain seq x y z
N MET A 1 1.70 -14.83 19.53
CA MET A 1 0.38 -15.17 18.98
C MET A 1 0.08 -16.64 19.25
N THR A 2 -1.16 -17.00 19.60
CA THR A 2 -1.65 -18.38 19.55
C THR A 2 -1.71 -18.89 18.10
N LEU A 3 -2.02 -20.17 17.88
CA LEU A 3 -2.16 -20.69 16.53
C LEU A 3 -3.33 -20.03 15.80
N GLU A 4 -4.46 -19.86 16.49
CA GLU A 4 -5.66 -19.21 16.00
C GLU A 4 -5.39 -17.74 15.64
N GLU A 5 -4.68 -17.02 16.53
CA GLU A 5 -4.23 -15.63 16.27
C GLU A 5 -3.29 -15.55 15.06
N LYS A 6 -2.49 -16.57 14.75
CA LYS A 6 -1.64 -16.58 13.54
C LYS A 6 -2.45 -16.86 12.28
N VAL A 7 -3.35 -17.83 12.34
CA VAL A 7 -4.22 -18.19 11.21
C VAL A 7 -5.09 -17.01 10.80
N SER A 8 -5.58 -16.21 11.76
CA SER A 8 -6.39 -15.02 11.45
C SER A 8 -5.63 -13.93 10.68
N GLN A 9 -4.30 -13.92 10.71
CA GLN A 9 -3.46 -12.93 10.02
C GLN A 9 -3.04 -13.37 8.60
N MET A 10 -3.53 -14.50 8.10
CA MET A 10 -3.15 -15.03 6.78
C MET A 10 -3.93 -14.41 5.60
N MET A 11 -4.87 -13.52 5.88
CA MET A 11 -5.65 -12.79 4.87
C MET A 11 -5.25 -11.31 4.86
N ASP A 12 -5.55 -10.62 3.76
CA ASP A 12 -5.30 -9.19 3.57
C ASP A 12 -5.92 -8.36 4.69
N ARG A 13 -7.20 -8.60 4.97
CA ARG A 13 -7.93 -7.99 6.08
C ARG A 13 -7.64 -8.73 7.38
N ALA A 14 -6.50 -8.42 7.98
CA ALA A 14 -6.10 -9.01 9.24
C ALA A 14 -6.85 -8.34 10.41
N PRO A 15 -7.57 -9.11 11.26
CA PRO A 15 -8.27 -8.56 12.41
C PRO A 15 -7.28 -8.12 13.51
N ALA A 16 -7.75 -7.24 14.39
CA ALA A 16 -7.00 -6.84 15.57
C ALA A 16 -6.72 -8.03 16.51
N ILE A 17 -5.59 -7.98 17.22
CA ILE A 17 -5.28 -8.89 18.32
C ILE A 17 -5.11 -8.05 19.58
N GLU A 18 -6.23 -7.77 20.24
CA GLU A 18 -6.33 -6.84 21.39
C GLU A 18 -5.39 -7.20 22.55
N ARG A 19 -5.28 -8.51 22.87
CA ARG A 19 -4.39 -9.02 23.92
C ARG A 19 -2.92 -8.64 23.70
N LEU A 20 -2.52 -8.41 22.44
CA LEU A 20 -1.17 -8.01 22.06
C LEU A 20 -1.06 -6.52 21.72
N GLY A 21 -2.16 -5.76 21.77
CA GLY A 21 -2.19 -4.36 21.34
C GLY A 21 -1.94 -4.18 19.85
N ILE A 22 -2.25 -5.19 19.03
CA ILE A 22 -2.09 -5.12 17.56
C ILE A 22 -3.41 -4.65 16.95
N PRO A 23 -3.45 -3.50 16.26
CA PRO A 23 -4.66 -3.03 15.59
C PRO A 23 -5.00 -3.93 14.39
N GLU A 24 -6.24 -3.83 13.91
CA GLU A 24 -6.59 -4.40 12.62
C GLU A 24 -5.73 -3.76 11.52
N TYR A 25 -5.44 -4.50 10.45
CA TYR A 25 -4.63 -3.99 9.36
C TYR A 25 -5.01 -4.65 8.04
N ASN A 26 -5.25 -3.82 7.01
CA ASN A 26 -5.39 -4.30 5.64
C ASN A 26 -4.10 -4.04 4.86
N TRP A 27 -3.32 -5.10 4.62
CA TRP A 27 -2.04 -4.94 3.94
C TRP A 27 -2.14 -4.89 2.42
N TRP A 28 -3.29 -5.26 1.82
CA TRP A 28 -3.43 -5.25 0.36
C TRP A 28 -3.50 -3.83 -0.18
N ASN A 29 -2.48 -3.47 -0.96
CA ASN A 29 -2.34 -2.19 -1.64
C ASN A 29 -1.92 -2.41 -3.10
N GLU A 30 -2.22 -1.44 -3.97
CA GLU A 30 -1.99 -1.54 -5.42
C GLU A 30 -1.29 -0.29 -5.95
N GLY A 31 -0.18 -0.48 -6.67
CA GLY A 31 0.75 0.60 -7.03
C GLY A 31 1.32 0.52 -8.46
N LEU A 32 0.73 -0.28 -9.35
CA LEU A 32 1.34 -0.68 -10.63
C LEU A 32 1.85 0.50 -11.47
N HIS A 33 1.08 1.59 -11.54
CA HIS A 33 1.40 2.80 -12.32
C HIS A 33 0.84 4.06 -11.66
N GLY A 34 0.90 4.12 -10.32
CA GLY A 34 0.21 5.09 -9.49
C GLY A 34 -0.43 4.42 -8.29
N VAL A 35 -0.68 5.17 -7.21
CA VAL A 35 -1.41 4.63 -6.06
C VAL A 35 -2.86 4.37 -6.45
N ALA A 36 -3.30 3.12 -6.35
CA ALA A 36 -4.68 2.74 -6.60
C ALA A 36 -5.44 2.53 -5.28
N ARG A 37 -6.78 2.58 -5.37
CA ARG A 37 -7.72 2.28 -4.27
C ARG A 37 -7.59 3.16 -3.01
N SER A 38 -6.85 4.26 -3.10
CA SER A 38 -6.51 5.10 -1.96
C SER A 38 -6.72 6.60 -2.26
N GLY A 39 -7.85 6.93 -2.89
CA GLY A 39 -8.19 8.31 -3.28
C GLY A 39 -7.45 8.81 -4.51
N LEU A 40 -7.26 10.13 -4.61
CA LEU A 40 -6.58 10.78 -5.73
C LEU A 40 -5.06 10.61 -5.65
N ALA A 41 -4.43 10.25 -6.76
CA ALA A 41 -3.01 9.98 -6.89
C ALA A 41 -2.57 10.25 -8.33
N THR A 42 -1.27 10.38 -8.55
CA THR A 42 -0.73 10.51 -9.91
C THR A 42 -0.94 9.20 -10.67
N VAL A 43 -1.41 9.30 -11.92
CA VAL A 43 -1.58 8.15 -12.83
C VAL A 43 -0.53 8.23 -13.94
N PHE A 44 0.39 7.27 -13.93
CA PHE A 44 1.47 7.14 -14.92
C PHE A 44 1.04 6.29 -16.12
N PRO A 45 1.80 6.27 -17.23
CA PRO A 45 1.61 5.30 -18.29
C PRO A 45 1.61 3.86 -17.74
N GLN A 46 0.83 2.97 -18.36
CA GLN A 46 0.86 1.53 -18.03
C GLN A 46 2.27 0.96 -18.18
N ALA A 47 2.54 -0.18 -17.53
CA ALA A 47 3.86 -0.82 -17.53
C ALA A 47 4.47 -0.96 -18.93
N ILE A 48 3.66 -1.31 -19.94
CA ILE A 48 4.13 -1.41 -21.34
C ILE A 48 4.54 -0.06 -21.95
N GLY A 49 3.85 1.03 -21.58
CA GLY A 49 4.17 2.38 -22.04
C GLY A 49 5.45 2.91 -21.39
N VAL A 50 5.66 2.62 -20.10
CA VAL A 50 6.92 2.96 -19.42
C VAL A 50 8.08 2.13 -19.98
N ALA A 51 7.88 0.83 -20.21
CA ALA A 51 8.90 -0.05 -20.80
C ALA A 51 9.34 0.40 -22.20
N ALA A 52 8.44 0.98 -23.00
CA ALA A 52 8.75 1.50 -24.32
C ALA A 52 9.74 2.69 -24.32
N THR A 53 10.02 3.28 -23.16
CA THR A 53 11.01 4.36 -23.02
C THR A 53 12.45 3.86 -22.99
N TRP A 54 12.67 2.58 -22.62
CA TRP A 54 14.00 2.00 -22.37
C TRP A 54 14.86 2.81 -21.39
N ASP A 55 14.23 3.57 -20.48
CA ASP A 55 14.89 4.43 -19.49
C ASP A 55 14.63 3.87 -18.08
N ASP A 56 15.65 3.19 -17.53
CA ASP A 56 15.62 2.61 -16.18
C ASP A 56 15.55 3.68 -15.09
N SER A 57 16.20 4.82 -15.31
CA SER A 57 16.22 5.96 -14.41
C SER A 57 14.84 6.62 -14.36
N LEU A 58 14.10 6.65 -15.47
CA LEU A 58 12.70 7.08 -15.49
C LEU A 58 11.79 6.14 -14.70
N VAL A 59 11.96 4.82 -14.84
CA VAL A 59 11.21 3.83 -14.04
C VAL A 59 11.47 4.06 -12.55
N PHE A 60 12.73 4.25 -12.16
CA PHE A 60 13.09 4.50 -10.77
C PHE A 60 12.44 5.79 -10.24
N ARG A 61 12.53 6.90 -10.98
CA ARG A 61 11.90 8.17 -10.59
C ARG A 61 10.37 8.03 -10.43
N MET A 62 9.72 7.34 -11.37
CA MET A 62 8.28 7.05 -11.27
C MET A 62 7.96 6.27 -9.99
N ALA A 63 8.71 5.19 -9.72
CA ALA A 63 8.51 4.38 -8.52
C ALA A 63 8.75 5.18 -7.23
N THR A 64 9.72 6.09 -7.21
CA THR A 64 9.94 7.02 -6.08
C THR A 64 8.71 7.87 -5.83
N VAL A 65 8.13 8.50 -6.86
CA VAL A 65 6.91 9.32 -6.70
C VAL A 65 5.75 8.47 -6.15
N ILE A 66 5.55 7.27 -6.69
CA ILE A 66 4.50 6.35 -6.20
C ILE A 66 4.74 6.02 -4.72
N SER A 67 5.98 5.76 -4.33
CA SER A 67 6.34 5.44 -2.93
C SER A 67 6.11 6.62 -1.98
N ASP A 68 6.40 7.85 -2.41
CA ASP A 68 6.16 9.06 -1.62
C ASP A 68 4.65 9.30 -1.43
N GLU A 69 3.86 9.11 -2.49
CA GLU A 69 2.39 9.21 -2.40
C GLU A 69 1.79 8.14 -1.46
N PHE A 70 2.29 6.90 -1.50
CA PHE A 70 1.87 5.86 -0.55
C PHE A 70 2.18 6.26 0.89
N ARG A 71 3.38 6.79 1.18
CA ARG A 71 3.77 7.21 2.53
C ARG A 71 2.95 8.39 3.01
N ALA A 72 2.68 9.36 2.15
CA ALA A 72 1.81 10.48 2.47
C ALA A 72 0.40 10.02 2.86
N LYS A 73 -0.17 9.08 2.10
CA LYS A 73 -1.50 8.51 2.34
C LYS A 73 -1.53 7.66 3.62
N HIS A 74 -0.54 6.80 3.82
CA HIS A 74 -0.42 6.00 5.03
C HIS A 74 -0.44 6.88 6.29
N HIS A 75 0.39 7.92 6.34
CA HIS A 75 0.38 8.84 7.47
C HIS A 75 -0.94 9.61 7.61
N ASP A 76 -1.68 9.86 6.51
CA ASP A 76 -3.01 10.47 6.59
C ASP A 76 -4.04 9.55 7.22
N TYR A 77 -4.07 8.28 6.83
CA TYR A 77 -4.95 7.29 7.44
C TYR A 77 -4.61 7.03 8.89
N GLU A 78 -3.31 6.94 9.25
CA GLU A 78 -2.89 6.81 10.64
C GLU A 78 -3.38 7.97 11.51
N ARG A 79 -3.26 9.23 11.03
CA ARG A 79 -3.78 10.40 11.74
C ARG A 79 -5.31 10.35 11.93
N ARG A 80 -6.02 9.64 11.07
CA ARG A 80 -7.48 9.47 11.10
C ARG A 80 -7.91 8.21 11.85
N GLY A 81 -6.97 7.38 12.31
CA GLY A 81 -7.26 6.08 12.92
C GLY A 81 -7.85 5.07 11.94
N GLU A 82 -7.59 5.22 10.65
CA GLU A 82 -8.04 4.31 9.59
C GLU A 82 -6.92 3.30 9.30
N HIS A 83 -7.17 2.00 9.50
CA HIS A 83 -6.15 0.95 9.29
C HIS A 83 -6.51 -0.06 8.19
N GLN A 84 -7.63 0.18 7.51
CA GLN A 84 -8.19 -0.70 6.49
C GLN A 84 -7.89 -0.25 5.04
N ARG A 85 -7.08 0.80 4.85
CA ARG A 85 -6.87 1.51 3.58
C ARG A 85 -5.42 1.93 3.31
#